data_AF-A0AAV8W019-F1
#
_entry.id   AF-A0AAV8W019-F1
#
_cell.length_a   1.000
_cell.length_b   1.000
_cell.length_c   1.000
_cell.angle_alpha   90.00
_cell.angle_beta   90.00
_cell.angle_gamma   90.00
#
_symmetry.space_group_name_H-M   'P 1'
#
loop_
_entity.id
_entity.type
_entity.pdbx_description
1 polymer ?
#
loop_
_entity_poly.entity_id
_entity_poly.type
_entity_poly.pdbx_seq_one_letter_code
_entity_poly.pdbx_strand_id
1 'polypeptide(L)'
;MDNEETPWCKASTGKLKRQRKKLHIPAKTQHLPINSDTAVSAEAPSLPLSPLKDGLFSGLNIDVDTIRQTLVPDDVQSIKSYKSLKSESGKPILPKKEKIKLRRELLLKKIDTVNQMKKELKLREKRRKTALIGDTNPLHDALPSLESLLQSHSNRKPESKKNRGIEKAKQRKRKLVEGVKVFKQALKNKEFKKNPFGIVSNHVKAVVEQERKSRK
;
A
#
# COMPACT_ATOMS: atom_id res chain seq x y z
N MET A 1 -53.61 -39.32 -31.26
CA MET A 1 -53.19 -38.26 -32.21
C MET A 1 -53.25 -36.99 -31.41
N ASP A 2 -52.24 -36.84 -30.56
CA ASP A 2 -52.22 -35.93 -29.44
C ASP A 2 -51.28 -34.79 -29.82
N ASN A 3 -51.85 -33.63 -30.15
CA ASN A 3 -51.08 -32.43 -30.41
C ASN A 3 -51.14 -31.54 -29.17
N GLU A 4 -50.11 -31.66 -28.33
CA GLU A 4 -49.82 -30.71 -27.27
C GLU A 4 -49.23 -29.42 -27.85
N GLU A 5 -50.03 -28.36 -27.91
CA GLU A 5 -49.51 -27.02 -28.15
C GLU A 5 -48.98 -26.43 -26.83
N THR A 6 -47.65 -26.31 -26.75
CA THR A 6 -46.94 -25.70 -25.64
C THR A 6 -47.05 -24.16 -25.71
N PRO A 7 -47.51 -23.47 -24.64
CA PRO A 7 -47.56 -22.02 -24.63
C PRO A 7 -46.16 -21.43 -24.39
N TRP A 8 -45.58 -20.85 -25.44
CA TRP A 8 -44.36 -20.07 -25.36
C TRP A 8 -44.55 -18.85 -24.45
N CYS A 9 -43.91 -18.88 -23.28
CA CYS A 9 -43.76 -17.71 -22.42
C CYS A 9 -42.93 -16.63 -23.13
N LYS A 10 -43.57 -15.54 -23.53
CA LYS A 10 -42.89 -14.33 -24.03
C LYS A 10 -42.07 -13.72 -22.89
N ALA A 11 -40.76 -13.95 -22.89
CA ALA A 11 -39.85 -13.31 -21.95
C ALA A 11 -39.83 -11.80 -22.19
N SER A 12 -40.38 -11.02 -21.25
CA SER A 12 -40.28 -9.56 -21.24
C SER A 12 -38.83 -9.15 -21.02
N THR A 13 -38.13 -8.72 -22.07
CA THR A 13 -36.78 -8.16 -22.00
C THR A 13 -36.80 -6.71 -21.52
N GLY A 14 -37.47 -6.46 -20.39
CA GLY A 14 -37.42 -5.18 -19.69
C GLY A 14 -36.15 -5.08 -18.85
N LYS A 15 -35.41 -3.97 -18.94
CA LYS A 15 -34.28 -3.70 -18.05
C LYS A 15 -34.79 -3.66 -16.60
N LEU A 16 -34.48 -4.69 -15.82
CA LEU A 16 -34.80 -4.77 -14.40
C LEU A 16 -34.08 -3.63 -13.66
N LYS A 17 -34.81 -2.54 -13.39
CA LYS A 17 -34.28 -1.35 -12.73
C LYS A 17 -34.04 -1.70 -11.27
N ARG A 18 -32.79 -1.98 -10.90
CA ARG A 18 -32.41 -2.28 -9.52
C ARG A 18 -32.78 -1.11 -8.61
N GLN A 19 -33.67 -1.38 -7.65
CA GLN A 19 -34.00 -0.45 -6.56
C GLN A 19 -32.72 -0.13 -5.77
N ARG A 20 -32.25 1.12 -5.83
CA ARG A 20 -31.06 1.56 -5.08
C ARG A 20 -31.47 1.78 -3.63
N LYS A 21 -31.13 0.84 -2.75
CA LYS A 21 -31.26 1.02 -1.30
C LYS A 21 -30.19 2.00 -0.82
N LYS A 22 -30.60 3.11 -0.20
CA LYS A 22 -29.69 4.04 0.47
C LYS A 22 -29.24 3.40 1.80
N LEU A 23 -27.98 2.96 1.87
CA LEU A 23 -27.36 2.42 3.08
C LEU A 23 -26.63 3.53 3.85
N HIS A 24 -27.35 4.61 4.21
CA HIS A 24 -26.81 5.58 5.16
C HIS A 24 -27.49 5.36 6.51
N ILE A 25 -26.71 4.91 7.48
CA ILE A 25 -27.10 4.86 8.88
C ILE A 25 -26.87 6.27 9.44
N PRO A 26 -27.90 6.99 9.90
CA PRO A 26 -27.71 8.31 10.50
C PRO A 26 -26.89 8.18 11.79
N ALA A 27 -25.98 9.13 12.01
CA ALA A 27 -25.16 9.17 13.20
C ALA A 27 -26.03 9.35 14.45
N LYS A 28 -25.91 8.45 15.42
CA LYS A 28 -26.60 8.54 16.71
C LYS A 28 -25.86 9.55 17.57
N THR A 29 -26.38 10.76 17.69
CA THR A 29 -25.93 11.73 18.68
C THR A 29 -26.28 11.20 20.07
N GLN A 30 -25.26 10.82 20.84
CA GLN A 30 -25.45 10.54 22.26
C GLN A 30 -25.55 11.88 22.99
N HIS A 31 -26.77 12.26 23.38
CA HIS A 31 -26.96 13.33 24.33
C HIS A 31 -26.61 12.77 25.71
N LEU A 32 -25.46 13.16 26.26
CA LEU A 32 -25.12 12.86 27.65
C LEU A 32 -26.06 13.70 28.55
N PRO A 33 -26.67 13.10 29.59
CA PRO A 33 -27.49 13.86 30.53
C PRO A 33 -26.60 14.82 31.31
N ILE A 34 -26.93 16.11 31.21
CA ILE A 34 -26.40 17.15 32.08
C ILE A 34 -27.10 16.96 33.42
N ASN A 35 -26.44 16.29 34.36
CA ASN A 35 -26.89 16.23 35.74
C ASN A 35 -26.56 17.59 36.38
N SER A 36 -27.59 18.29 36.84
CA SER A 36 -27.56 19.68 37.28
C SER A 36 -27.29 19.88 38.77
N ASP A 37 -26.49 19.03 39.41
CA ASP A 37 -26.23 19.16 40.85
C ASP A 37 -24.75 18.98 41.17
N THR A 38 -23.94 20.00 40.91
CA THR A 38 -22.74 20.31 41.71
C THR A 38 -22.37 21.77 41.48
N ALA A 39 -22.67 22.62 42.45
CA ALA A 39 -22.13 23.97 42.53
C ALA A 39 -20.60 23.88 42.74
N VAL A 40 -19.85 23.90 41.65
CA VAL A 40 -18.41 24.20 41.67
C VAL A 40 -18.27 25.61 41.17
N SER A 41 -17.78 26.49 42.04
CA SER A 41 -17.45 27.87 41.71
C SER A 41 -16.49 27.88 40.51
N ALA A 42 -17.01 28.25 39.35
CA ALA A 42 -16.25 28.38 38.11
C ALA A 42 -15.73 29.82 37.99
N GLU A 43 -14.81 30.21 38.86
CA GLU A 43 -13.92 31.31 38.54
C GLU A 43 -12.83 30.77 37.61
N ALA A 44 -13.14 30.74 36.31
CA ALA A 44 -12.09 30.72 35.32
C ALA A 44 -11.30 32.03 35.48
N PRO A 45 -9.96 32.01 35.67
CA PRO A 45 -9.19 33.24 35.66
C PRO A 45 -9.34 33.87 34.27
N SER A 46 -10.22 34.85 34.14
CA SER A 46 -10.37 35.64 32.93
C SER A 46 -9.14 36.53 32.82
N LEU A 47 -8.09 36.00 32.22
CA LEU A 47 -6.97 36.82 31.79
C LEU A 47 -7.52 37.86 30.81
N PRO A 48 -7.30 39.16 31.02
CA PRO A 48 -7.72 40.19 30.09
C PRO A 48 -6.87 40.07 28.83
N LEU A 49 -7.31 39.24 27.88
CA LEU A 49 -6.77 39.25 26.53
C LEU A 49 -7.36 40.48 25.82
N SER A 50 -6.74 41.64 26.05
CA SER A 50 -6.97 42.79 25.20
C SER A 50 -6.63 42.39 23.75
N PRO A 51 -7.50 42.63 22.76
CA PRO A 51 -7.18 42.33 21.38
C PRO A 51 -5.93 43.11 21.00
N LEU A 52 -4.88 42.39 20.58
CA LEU A 52 -3.62 42.99 20.17
C LEU A 52 -3.92 43.89 18.95
N LYS A 53 -3.58 45.18 19.08
CA LYS A 53 -4.00 46.22 18.11
C LYS A 53 -3.35 46.07 16.74
N ASP A 54 -2.26 45.32 16.67
CA ASP A 54 -1.56 45.03 15.43
C ASP A 54 -1.71 43.55 15.09
N GLY A 55 -1.92 43.27 13.81
CA GLY A 55 -2.03 41.89 13.33
C GLY A 55 -0.78 41.11 13.73
N LEU A 56 -0.95 40.00 14.46
CA LEU A 56 0.11 39.15 15.03
C LEU A 56 1.20 38.71 14.04
N PHE A 57 0.94 38.85 12.74
CA PHE A 57 1.82 38.44 11.65
C PHE A 57 2.22 39.60 10.71
N SER A 58 1.92 40.86 11.06
CA SER A 58 2.18 42.03 10.20
C SER A 58 3.67 42.25 9.89
N GLY A 59 4.57 41.70 10.71
CA GLY A 59 6.02 41.73 10.49
C GLY A 59 6.61 40.48 9.84
N LEU A 60 5.80 39.46 9.50
CA LEU A 60 6.32 38.25 8.85
C LEU A 60 6.31 38.40 7.32
N ASN A 61 7.49 38.58 6.76
CA ASN A 61 7.70 38.45 5.32
C ASN A 61 7.92 36.98 4.97
N ILE A 62 6.83 36.25 4.72
CA ILE A 62 6.89 34.84 4.33
C ILE A 62 6.92 34.76 2.81
N ASP A 63 8.10 34.51 2.25
CA ASP A 63 8.25 34.32 0.81
C ASP A 63 7.64 32.98 0.37
N VAL A 64 6.62 33.04 -0.48
CA VAL A 64 5.83 31.90 -0.94
C VAL A 64 6.73 30.85 -1.62
N ASP A 65 7.81 31.27 -2.27
CA ASP A 65 8.71 30.35 -2.96
C ASP A 65 9.60 29.55 -1.97
N THR A 66 9.89 30.09 -0.80
CA THR A 66 10.58 29.36 0.28
C THR A 66 9.68 28.34 0.98
N ILE A 67 8.36 28.58 1.03
CA ILE A 67 7.36 27.66 1.61
C ILE A 67 7.13 26.43 0.71
N ARG A 68 7.47 26.52 -0.58
CA ARG A 68 7.34 25.41 -1.54
C ARG A 68 8.38 24.32 -1.27
N GLN A 69 8.28 23.67 -0.11
CA GLN A 69 9.01 22.46 0.19
C GLN A 69 8.41 21.32 -0.63
N THR A 70 8.97 21.08 -1.81
CA THR A 70 8.64 19.89 -2.59
C THR A 70 9.16 18.68 -1.82
N LEU A 71 8.25 17.85 -1.30
CA LEU A 71 8.60 16.57 -0.71
C LEU A 71 9.40 15.71 -1.70
N VAL A 72 10.25 14.83 -1.18
CA VAL A 72 11.02 13.86 -1.96
C VAL A 72 10.07 13.17 -2.95
N PRO A 73 10.46 13.01 -4.24
CA PRO A 73 9.56 12.53 -5.30
C PRO A 73 8.87 11.19 -5.00
N ASP A 74 9.45 10.37 -4.12
CA ASP A 74 8.87 9.11 -3.65
C ASP A 74 7.62 9.30 -2.77
N ASP A 75 7.55 10.36 -1.97
CA ASP A 75 6.40 10.67 -1.10
C ASP A 75 5.28 11.41 -1.87
N VAL A 76 5.62 12.09 -2.97
CA VAL A 76 4.63 12.71 -3.88
C VAL A 76 3.84 11.64 -4.63
N GLN A 77 4.42 10.45 -4.83
CA GLN A 77 3.78 9.32 -5.48
C GLN A 77 2.95 8.50 -4.49
N SER A 78 1.92 9.13 -3.92
CA SER A 78 0.79 8.33 -3.44
C SER A 78 0.34 7.45 -4.62
N ILE A 79 0.30 6.14 -4.35
CA ILE A 79 -0.01 5.05 -5.27
C ILE A 79 -0.97 5.55 -6.35
N LYS A 80 -0.43 5.89 -7.53
CA LYS A 80 -1.22 5.98 -8.75
C LYS A 80 -1.72 4.57 -9.00
N SER A 81 -2.83 4.24 -8.36
CA SER A 81 -3.62 3.09 -8.73
C SER A 81 -3.95 3.28 -10.20
N TYR A 82 -3.79 2.20 -10.94
CA TYR A 82 -3.93 2.10 -12.39
C TYR A 82 -2.73 2.63 -13.16
N LYS A 83 -1.99 1.65 -13.73
CA LYS A 83 -1.23 1.75 -14.97
C LYS A 83 -2.05 2.54 -16.00
N SER A 84 -1.96 3.86 -15.95
CA SER A 84 -2.63 4.69 -16.93
C SER A 84 -1.79 4.65 -18.20
N LEU A 85 -2.42 4.71 -19.37
CA LEU A 85 -1.69 4.73 -20.64
C LEU A 85 -0.61 5.83 -20.70
N LYS A 86 -0.76 6.87 -19.88
CA LYS A 86 0.17 7.99 -19.73
C LYS A 86 1.48 7.60 -19.01
N SER A 87 1.46 6.60 -18.13
CA SER A 87 2.68 6.14 -17.42
C SER A 87 3.48 5.11 -18.22
N GLU A 88 2.83 4.36 -19.13
CA GLU A 88 3.50 3.33 -19.94
C GLU A 88 4.20 3.92 -21.17
N SER A 89 3.65 4.99 -21.76
CA SER A 89 4.21 5.59 -22.99
C SER A 89 5.30 6.63 -22.74
N GLY A 90 5.54 7.09 -21.50
CA GLY A 90 6.54 8.11 -21.14
C GLY A 90 6.36 9.52 -21.76
N LYS A 91 5.48 9.65 -22.75
CA LYS A 91 5.23 10.87 -23.52
C LYS A 91 4.17 11.78 -22.87
N PRO A 92 4.23 13.11 -23.08
CA PRO A 92 3.17 14.03 -22.69
C PRO A 92 1.84 13.69 -23.38
N ILE A 93 0.75 14.34 -22.94
CA ILE A 93 -0.65 14.04 -23.23
C ILE A 93 -0.87 13.59 -24.70
N LEU A 94 -1.04 12.28 -24.91
CA LEU A 94 -1.35 11.73 -26.24
C LEU A 94 -2.71 12.23 -26.76
N PRO A 95 -2.86 12.52 -28.07
CA PRO A 95 -4.15 12.85 -28.68
C PRO A 95 -5.14 11.68 -28.58
N LYS A 96 -6.44 11.98 -28.62
CA LYS A 96 -7.53 10.98 -28.44
C LYS A 96 -7.43 9.82 -29.43
N LYS A 97 -7.07 10.11 -30.69
CA LYS A 97 -6.90 9.11 -31.75
C LYS A 97 -5.82 8.08 -31.40
N GLU A 98 -4.66 8.54 -30.93
CA GLU A 98 -3.55 7.65 -30.54
C GLU A 98 -3.87 6.82 -29.30
N LYS A 99 -4.55 7.42 -28.30
CA LYS A 99 -5.01 6.68 -27.11
C LYS A 99 -5.93 5.51 -27.48
N ILE A 100 -6.84 5.71 -28.45
CA ILE A 100 -7.75 4.65 -28.90
C ILE A 100 -6.98 3.55 -29.64
N LYS A 101 -6.05 3.91 -30.54
CA LYS A 101 -5.18 2.95 -31.24
C LYS A 101 -4.38 2.10 -30.24
N LEU A 102 -3.71 2.76 -29.30
CA LEU A 102 -2.91 2.09 -28.27
C LEU A 102 -3.76 1.15 -27.41
N ARG A 103 -4.98 1.56 -27.00
CA ARG A 103 -5.91 0.67 -26.29
C ARG A 103 -6.24 -0.58 -27.10
N ARG A 104 -6.54 -0.42 -28.40
CA ARG A 104 -6.85 -1.53 -29.30
C ARG A 104 -5.64 -2.47 -29.43
N GLU A 105 -4.45 -1.93 -29.64
CA GLU A 105 -3.21 -2.70 -29.75
C GLU A 105 -2.91 -3.47 -28.46
N LEU A 106 -3.01 -2.83 -27.30
CA LEU A 106 -2.82 -3.50 -26.01
C LEU A 106 -3.86 -4.60 -25.78
N LEU A 107 -5.11 -4.37 -26.18
CA LEU A 107 -6.16 -5.38 -26.09
C LEU A 107 -5.86 -6.58 -27.00
N LEU A 108 -5.46 -6.33 -28.26
CA LEU A 108 -5.08 -7.38 -29.21
C LEU A 108 -3.88 -8.17 -28.69
N LYS A 109 -2.81 -7.49 -28.26
CA LYS A 109 -1.65 -8.12 -27.62
C LYS A 109 -2.07 -9.02 -26.45
N LYS A 110 -3.01 -8.57 -25.61
CA LYS A 110 -3.51 -9.36 -24.48
C LYS A 110 -4.30 -10.60 -24.91
N ILE A 111 -5.08 -10.49 -25.98
CA ILE A 111 -5.80 -11.64 -26.56
C ILE A 111 -4.79 -12.64 -27.13
N ASP A 112 -3.80 -12.15 -27.87
CA ASP A 112 -2.77 -12.97 -28.49
C ASP A 112 -1.93 -13.72 -27.45
N THR A 113 -1.50 -13.05 -26.37
CA THR A 113 -0.76 -13.70 -25.28
C THR A 113 -1.58 -14.81 -24.62
N VAL A 114 -2.87 -14.56 -24.33
CA VAL A 114 -3.75 -15.59 -23.75
C VAL A 114 -3.93 -16.77 -24.72
N ASN A 115 -4.06 -16.50 -26.02
CA ASN A 115 -4.17 -17.55 -27.03
C ASN A 115 -2.89 -18.37 -27.17
N GLN A 116 -1.72 -17.72 -27.12
CA GLN A 116 -0.42 -18.38 -27.11
C GLN A 116 -0.28 -19.28 -25.89
N MET A 117 -0.56 -18.78 -24.68
CA MET A 117 -0.54 -19.58 -23.45
C MET A 117 -1.47 -20.79 -23.54
N LYS A 118 -2.69 -20.64 -24.07
CA LYS A 118 -3.60 -21.78 -24.28
C LYS A 118 -3.05 -22.82 -25.25
N LYS A 119 -2.42 -22.40 -26.35
CA LYS A 119 -1.78 -23.31 -27.31
C LYS A 119 -0.60 -24.05 -26.67
N GLU A 120 0.21 -23.33 -25.91
CA GLU A 120 1.37 -23.87 -25.21
C GLU A 120 0.95 -24.90 -24.14
N LEU A 121 -0.11 -24.63 -23.37
CA LEU A 121 -0.66 -25.59 -22.40
C LEU A 121 -1.10 -26.90 -23.07
N LYS A 122 -1.81 -26.82 -24.20
CA LYS A 122 -2.21 -28.01 -24.98
C LYS A 122 -0.99 -28.79 -25.49
N LEU A 123 0.03 -28.10 -25.98
CA LEU A 123 1.28 -28.74 -26.41
C LEU A 123 2.00 -29.39 -25.23
N ARG A 124 2.04 -28.72 -24.09
CA ARG A 124 2.64 -29.23 -22.86
C ARG A 124 1.96 -30.51 -22.38
N GLU A 125 0.63 -30.57 -22.42
CA GLU A 125 -0.11 -31.80 -22.10
C GLU A 125 0.22 -32.95 -23.06
N LYS A 126 0.37 -32.68 -24.36
CA LYS A 126 0.80 -33.69 -25.34
C LYS A 126 2.21 -34.20 -25.07
N ARG A 127 3.16 -33.28 -24.78
CA ARG A 127 4.55 -33.62 -24.45
C ARG A 127 4.67 -34.38 -23.14
N ARG A 128 3.89 -34.01 -22.12
CA ARG A 128 3.85 -34.75 -20.85
C ARG A 128 3.42 -36.21 -21.01
N LYS A 129 2.65 -36.53 -22.05
CA LYS A 129 2.18 -37.89 -22.34
C LYS A 129 3.21 -38.74 -23.10
N THR A 130 4.34 -38.20 -23.56
CA THR A 130 5.38 -39.00 -24.22
C THR A 130 6.14 -39.83 -23.17
N ALA A 131 6.03 -41.15 -23.27
CA ALA A 131 6.32 -42.08 -22.17
C ALA A 131 7.80 -42.28 -21.82
N LEU A 132 8.73 -42.03 -22.74
CA LEU A 132 10.13 -42.43 -22.57
C LEU A 132 11.00 -41.39 -21.87
N ILE A 133 10.74 -40.11 -22.09
CA ILE A 133 11.46 -38.98 -21.50
C ILE A 133 10.38 -37.91 -21.31
N GLY A 134 10.09 -37.50 -20.08
CA GLY A 134 9.06 -36.49 -19.81
C GLY A 134 9.31 -35.15 -20.52
N ASP A 135 8.45 -34.16 -20.27
CA ASP A 135 8.56 -32.83 -20.89
C ASP A 135 9.86 -32.11 -20.46
N THR A 136 10.82 -31.94 -21.39
CA THR A 136 12.12 -31.29 -21.15
C THR A 136 12.11 -29.77 -21.34
N ASN A 137 11.07 -29.20 -21.96
CA ASN A 137 10.96 -27.75 -22.20
C ASN A 137 11.02 -26.88 -20.94
N PRO A 138 10.48 -27.30 -19.78
CA PRO A 138 10.62 -26.52 -18.54
C PRO A 138 12.08 -26.25 -18.17
N LEU A 139 13.01 -27.13 -18.55
CA LEU A 139 14.45 -26.93 -18.33
C LEU A 139 14.99 -25.79 -19.20
N HIS A 140 14.52 -25.69 -20.44
CA HIS A 140 14.89 -24.63 -21.37
C HIS A 140 14.23 -23.29 -20.99
N ASP A 141 12.96 -23.29 -20.57
CA ASP A 141 12.23 -22.09 -20.16
C ASP A 141 12.75 -21.49 -18.85
N ALA A 142 13.35 -22.32 -17.99
CA ALA A 142 13.98 -21.88 -16.75
C ALA A 142 15.32 -21.16 -16.99
N LEU A 143 15.86 -21.20 -18.21
CA LEU A 143 17.08 -20.47 -18.54
C LEU A 143 16.78 -18.97 -18.75
N PRO A 144 17.62 -18.07 -18.20
CA PRO A 144 17.51 -16.65 -18.51
C PRO A 144 17.74 -16.42 -20.00
N SER A 145 17.00 -15.46 -20.58
CA SER A 145 17.24 -15.06 -21.97
C SER A 145 18.64 -14.45 -22.12
N LEU A 146 19.25 -14.63 -23.29
CA LEU A 146 20.57 -14.06 -23.57
C LEU A 146 20.59 -12.54 -23.36
N GLU A 147 19.52 -11.85 -23.73
CA GLU A 147 19.34 -10.41 -23.49
C GLU A 147 19.30 -10.08 -22.00
N SER A 148 18.57 -10.86 -21.19
CA SER A 148 18.55 -10.71 -19.74
C SER A 148 19.93 -10.93 -19.14
N LEU A 149 20.68 -11.91 -19.66
CA LEU A 149 22.06 -12.13 -19.25
C LEU A 149 22.87 -10.87 -19.55
N LEU A 150 22.89 -10.43 -20.81
CA LEU A 150 23.59 -9.24 -21.33
C LEU A 150 23.29 -7.97 -20.53
N GLN A 151 22.04 -7.75 -20.14
CA GLN A 151 21.63 -6.63 -19.30
C GLN A 151 22.04 -6.79 -17.83
N SER A 152 22.04 -8.01 -17.28
CA SER A 152 22.35 -8.27 -15.87
C SER A 152 23.80 -8.01 -15.48
N HIS A 153 24.75 -8.04 -16.42
CA HIS A 153 26.16 -7.73 -16.15
C HIS A 153 26.41 -6.25 -15.85
N SER A 154 25.54 -5.34 -16.33
CA SER A 154 25.79 -3.90 -16.23
C SER A 154 25.29 -3.28 -14.92
N ASN A 155 24.39 -3.94 -14.17
CA ASN A 155 23.76 -3.34 -13.00
C ASN A 155 23.30 -4.39 -11.97
N ARG A 156 24.23 -5.07 -11.30
CA ARG A 156 23.91 -5.74 -10.03
C ARG A 156 23.86 -4.73 -8.89
N LYS A 157 22.85 -3.85 -8.89
CA LYS A 157 22.52 -3.08 -7.68
C LYS A 157 21.71 -4.02 -6.77
N PRO A 158 22.06 -4.16 -5.47
CA PRO A 158 21.22 -4.91 -4.56
C PRO A 158 19.83 -4.29 -4.57
N GLU A 159 18.79 -5.12 -4.72
CA GLU A 159 17.41 -4.66 -4.67
C GLU A 159 17.21 -3.87 -3.37
N SER A 160 17.02 -2.55 -3.49
CA SER A 160 16.74 -1.72 -2.33
C SER A 160 15.39 -2.20 -1.78
N LYS A 161 15.42 -2.77 -0.57
CA LYS A 161 14.20 -3.13 0.15
C LYS A 161 13.39 -1.84 0.29
N LYS A 162 12.29 -1.73 -0.46
CA LYS A 162 11.41 -0.57 -0.42
C LYS A 162 11.05 -0.30 1.04
N ASN A 163 11.28 0.93 1.50
CA ASN A 163 10.92 1.35 2.85
C ASN A 163 9.44 1.07 3.04
N ARG A 164 9.12 0.18 3.98
CA ARG A 164 7.72 -0.17 4.28
C ARG A 164 7.02 1.09 4.77
N GLY A 165 5.79 1.32 4.29
CA GLY A 165 4.97 2.44 4.75
C GLY A 165 4.71 2.39 6.26
N ILE A 166 4.28 3.53 6.81
CA ILE A 166 4.05 3.72 8.25
C ILE A 166 3.15 2.61 8.80
N GLU A 167 3.55 2.02 9.93
CA GLU A 167 2.80 0.96 10.60
C GLU A 167 1.43 1.43 11.09
N LYS A 168 0.47 0.50 11.14
CA LYS A 168 -0.90 0.78 11.62
C LYS A 168 -0.87 1.39 13.02
N ALA A 169 -1.73 2.38 13.29
CA ALA A 169 -1.76 3.09 14.57
C ALA A 169 -1.89 2.17 15.80
N LYS A 170 -2.67 1.08 15.70
CA LYS A 170 -2.79 0.07 16.75
C LYS A 170 -1.47 -0.66 17.05
N GLN A 171 -0.68 -0.97 16.01
CA GLN A 171 0.64 -1.58 16.18
C GLN A 171 1.62 -0.60 16.80
N ARG A 172 1.63 0.65 16.35
CA ARG A 172 2.44 1.73 16.96
C ARG A 172 2.13 1.90 18.45
N LYS A 173 0.84 1.93 18.82
CA LYS A 173 0.42 1.99 20.23
C LYS A 173 0.90 0.78 21.04
N ARG A 174 0.80 -0.43 20.49
CA ARG A 174 1.30 -1.66 21.16
C ARG A 174 2.80 -1.60 21.40
N LYS A 175 3.59 -1.29 20.37
CA LYS A 175 5.05 -1.13 20.46
C LYS A 175 5.45 -0.08 21.48
N LEU A 176 4.73 1.05 21.53
CA LEU A 176 4.98 2.09 22.53
C LEU A 176 4.74 1.57 23.95
N VAL A 177 3.61 0.91 24.20
CA VAL A 177 3.30 0.34 25.53
C VAL A 177 4.31 -0.74 25.93
N GLU A 178 4.73 -1.59 24.99
CA GLU A 178 5.79 -2.58 25.20
C GLU A 178 7.12 -1.90 25.54
N GLY A 179 7.51 -0.86 24.80
CA GLY A 179 8.72 -0.09 25.06
C GLY A 179 8.72 0.57 26.46
N VAL A 180 7.60 1.16 26.87
CA VAL A 180 7.44 1.72 28.22
C VAL A 180 7.57 0.64 29.29
N LYS A 181 7.01 -0.56 29.08
CA LYS A 181 7.14 -1.68 30.03
C LYS A 181 8.59 -2.14 30.17
N VAL A 182 9.28 -2.35 29.04
CA VAL A 182 10.69 -2.75 29.02
C VAL A 182 11.55 -1.70 29.71
N PHE A 183 11.32 -0.41 29.44
CA PHE A 183 12.05 0.68 30.07
C PHE A 183 11.84 0.71 31.59
N LYS A 184 10.59 0.57 32.05
CA LYS A 184 10.28 0.45 33.48
C LYS A 184 11.01 -0.73 34.13
N GLN A 185 11.14 -1.85 33.42
CA GLN A 185 11.88 -3.02 33.91
C GLN A 185 13.39 -2.74 33.98
N ALA A 186 13.98 -2.11 32.97
CA ALA A 186 15.39 -1.74 32.98
C ALA A 186 15.74 -0.81 34.17
N LEU A 187 14.86 0.15 34.47
CA LEU A 187 15.03 1.03 35.64
C LEU A 187 14.89 0.33 37.00
N LYS A 188 14.26 -0.86 37.06
CA LYS A 188 14.23 -1.65 38.30
C LYS A 188 15.59 -2.29 38.60
N ASN A 189 16.40 -2.55 37.57
CA ASN A 189 17.71 -3.19 37.72
C ASN A 189 18.74 -2.20 38.28
N LYS A 190 19.37 -2.55 39.41
CA LYS A 190 20.36 -1.70 40.08
C LYS A 190 21.62 -1.50 39.24
N GLU A 191 22.04 -2.51 38.50
CA GLU A 191 23.23 -2.47 37.64
C GLU A 191 23.06 -1.49 36.48
N PHE A 192 21.87 -1.48 35.86
CA PHE A 192 21.52 -0.56 34.79
C PHE A 192 21.47 0.90 35.28
N LYS A 193 21.00 1.13 36.52
CA LYS A 193 21.03 2.47 37.15
C LYS A 193 22.45 2.98 37.41
N LYS A 194 23.38 2.09 37.79
CA LYS A 194 24.77 2.45 38.06
C LYS A 194 25.55 2.80 36.79
N ASN A 195 25.42 1.98 35.74
CA ASN A 195 26.11 2.20 34.48
C ASN A 195 25.28 1.71 33.28
N PRO A 196 24.37 2.56 32.75
CA PRO A 196 23.49 2.17 31.65
C PRO A 196 24.27 1.93 30.35
N PHE A 197 25.27 2.76 30.06
CA PHE A 197 26.08 2.64 28.84
C PHE A 197 26.91 1.36 28.81
N GLY A 198 27.47 0.95 29.95
CA GLY A 198 28.22 -0.31 30.07
C GLY A 198 27.35 -1.54 29.80
N ILE A 199 26.15 -1.58 30.39
CA ILE A 199 25.19 -2.68 30.17
C ILE A 199 24.77 -2.75 28.70
N VAL A 200 24.46 -1.60 28.07
CA VAL A 200 24.09 -1.54 26.66
C VAL A 200 25.24 -1.98 25.75
N SER A 201 26.47 -1.52 26.02
CA SER A 201 27.67 -1.91 25.26
C SER A 201 27.91 -3.42 25.33
N ASN A 202 27.83 -4.01 26.52
CA ASN A 202 27.97 -5.46 26.71
C ASN A 202 26.87 -6.23 25.99
N HIS A 203 25.62 -5.75 26.03
CA HIS A 203 24.51 -6.39 25.32
C HIS A 203 24.70 -6.36 23.79
N VAL A 204 25.10 -5.21 23.23
CA VAL A 204 25.39 -5.09 21.79
C VAL A 204 26.51 -6.04 21.37
N LYS A 205 27.60 -6.13 22.14
CA LYS A 205 28.68 -7.09 21.90
C LYS A 205 28.17 -8.53 21.87
N ALA A 206 27.36 -8.93 22.86
CA ALA A 206 26.80 -10.27 22.94
C ALA A 206 25.90 -10.61 21.74
N VAL A 207 25.05 -9.67 21.29
CA VAL A 207 24.19 -9.85 20.11
C VAL A 207 25.03 -10.04 18.84
N VAL A 208 26.06 -9.21 18.63
CA VAL A 208 26.95 -9.31 17.47
C VAL A 208 27.70 -10.65 17.44
N GLU A 209 28.17 -11.13 18.59
CA GLU A 209 28.80 -12.45 18.69
C GLU A 209 27.84 -13.60 18.39
N GLN A 210 26.59 -13.49 18.85
CA GLN A 210 25.55 -14.47 18.57
C GLN A 210 25.22 -14.52 17.08
N GLU A 211 25.07 -13.36 16.42
CA GLU A 211 24.86 -13.29 14.97
C GLU A 211 26.03 -13.92 14.20
N ARG A 212 27.27 -13.64 14.61
CA ARG A 212 28.48 -14.24 14.00
C ARG A 212 28.51 -15.76 14.13
N LYS A 213 28.11 -16.30 15.29
CA LYS A 213 28.01 -17.75 15.53
C LYS A 213 26.91 -18.38 14.69
N SER A 214 25.74 -17.76 14.58
CA SER A 214 24.60 -18.28 13.80
C SER A 214 24.80 -18.25 12.27
N ARG A 215 25.76 -17.44 11.79
CA ARG A 215 26.08 -17.33 10.36
C ARG A 215 27.16 -18.32 9.90
N LYS A 216 27.86 -18.97 10.83
CA LYS A 216 28.79 -20.08 10.55
C LYS A 216 28.01 -21.39 10.53
#